data_AF-Q2NJR9-F1
#
_entry.id   AF-Q2NJR9-F1
#
_cell.length_a   1.000
_cell.length_b   1.000
_cell.length_c   1.000
_cell.angle_alpha   90.00
_cell.angle_beta   90.00
_cell.angle_gamma   90.00
#
_symmetry.space_group_name_H-M   'P 1'
#
loop_
_entity.id
_entity.type
_entity.pdbx_description
1 polymer ?
#
loop_
_entity_poly.entity_id
_entity_poly.type
_entity_poly.pdbx_seq_one_letter_code
_entity_poly.pdbx_strand_id
1 'polypeptide(L)'
;MHKFINWVGCKKKLLPHLLLLIPKKFKNYYEPFLGTGALYLSLMPKKAVLNDNDTQLITIWKSVLYNLPDFYNKTLAFENFIYQYPKSQQKQQKTAFKNLLKQYNLLLTKKEKKINQSITFLYFK
;
A
#
# COMPACT_ATOMS: atom_id res chain seq x y z
N MET A 1 -3.29 11.66 -9.31
CA MET A 1 -2.98 10.32 -8.79
C MET A 1 -3.85 9.97 -7.58
N HIS A 2 -4.65 8.91 -7.69
CA HIS A 2 -5.42 8.34 -6.58
C HIS A 2 -4.47 7.67 -5.57
N LYS A 3 -4.86 7.69 -4.29
CA LYS A 3 -4.09 7.03 -3.21
C LYS A 3 -4.36 5.54 -3.30
N PHE A 4 -3.31 4.72 -3.45
CA PHE A 4 -3.44 3.27 -3.37
C PHE A 4 -3.22 2.75 -1.94
N ILE A 5 -2.58 3.54 -1.06
CA ILE A 5 -2.45 3.27 0.38
C ILE A 5 -3.03 4.44 1.16
N ASN A 6 -3.94 4.15 2.11
CA ASN A 6 -4.29 5.09 3.16
C ASN A 6 -3.30 4.92 4.33
N TRP A 7 -2.41 5.89 4.51
CA TRP A 7 -1.44 5.90 5.61
C TRP A 7 -1.49 7.23 6.35
N VAL A 8 -1.40 7.16 7.69
CA VAL A 8 -1.26 8.33 8.55
C VAL A 8 0.03 9.08 8.19
N GLY A 9 0.00 10.41 8.19
CA GLY A 9 1.19 11.22 7.85
C GLY A 9 1.46 11.37 6.34
N CYS A 10 0.47 11.08 5.49
CA CYS A 10 0.58 11.32 4.05
C CYS A 10 0.96 12.78 3.73
N LYS A 11 2.14 12.97 3.11
CA LYS A 11 2.70 14.30 2.77
C LYS A 11 1.97 15.01 1.63
N LYS A 12 0.86 14.47 1.10
CA LYS A 12 0.15 15.01 -0.08
C LYS A 12 -0.21 16.50 0.05
N LYS A 13 -0.67 16.94 1.23
CA LYS A 13 -0.98 18.36 1.47
C LYS A 13 0.25 19.26 1.48
N LEU A 14 1.42 18.72 1.81
CA LEU A 14 2.69 19.45 1.88
C LEU A 14 3.45 19.45 0.55
N LEU A 15 3.06 18.61 -0.42
CA LEU A 15 3.75 18.51 -1.71
C LEU A 15 3.97 19.86 -2.41
N PRO A 16 2.99 20.78 -2.49
CA PRO A 16 3.20 22.06 -3.16
C PRO A 16 4.37 22.86 -2.58
N HIS A 17 4.57 22.79 -1.26
CA HIS A 17 5.67 23.49 -0.58
C HIS A 17 6.99 22.72 -0.70
N LEU A 18 6.95 21.39 -0.54
CA LEU A 18 8.15 20.55 -0.62
C LEU A 18 8.78 20.60 -2.01
N LEU A 19 7.97 20.53 -3.07
CA LEU A 19 8.46 20.54 -4.45
C LEU A 19 9.17 21.85 -4.83
N LEU A 20 8.84 22.97 -4.17
CA LEU A 20 9.53 24.25 -4.38
C LEU A 20 10.93 24.27 -3.76
N LEU A 21 11.16 23.49 -2.71
CA LEU A 21 12.42 23.46 -1.96
C LEU A 21 13.39 22.39 -2.47
N ILE A 22 12.89 21.45 -3.27
CA ILE A 22 13.71 20.35 -3.78
C ILE A 22 14.57 20.84 -4.94
N PRO A 23 15.87 20.50 -4.96
CA PRO A 23 16.75 20.89 -6.06
C PRO A 23 16.24 20.33 -7.38
N LYS A 24 16.27 21.15 -8.45
CA LYS A 24 15.85 20.75 -9.80
C LYS A 24 16.67 19.58 -10.37
N LYS A 25 17.90 19.39 -9.88
CA LYS A 25 18.80 18.31 -10.29
C LYS A 25 19.40 17.66 -9.05
N PHE A 26 19.28 16.35 -8.96
CA PHE A 26 19.92 15.51 -7.96
C PHE A 26 20.21 14.13 -8.57
N LYS A 27 21.19 13.42 -8.01
CA LYS A 27 21.64 12.13 -8.55
C LYS A 27 20.83 10.97 -7.97
N ASN A 28 20.72 10.92 -6.64
CA ASN A 28 20.06 9.86 -5.89
C ASN A 28 19.02 10.47 -4.95
N TYR A 29 17.89 9.80 -4.81
CA TYR A 29 16.85 10.13 -3.85
C TYR A 29 16.88 9.16 -2.66
N TYR A 30 16.72 9.68 -1.45
CA TYR A 30 16.66 8.88 -0.23
C TYR A 30 15.40 9.29 0.55
N GLU A 31 14.51 8.34 0.82
CA GLU A 31 13.33 8.57 1.65
C GLU A 31 13.29 7.57 2.81
N PRO A 32 13.79 7.96 4.01
CA PRO A 32 13.93 7.06 5.15
C PRO A 32 12.59 6.69 5.81
N PHE A 33 11.54 7.47 5.55
CA PHE A 33 10.18 7.31 6.08
C PHE A 33 9.18 7.41 4.93
N LEU A 34 9.08 6.33 4.16
CA LEU A 34 8.34 6.27 2.90
C LEU A 34 6.84 6.52 3.09
N GLY A 35 6.18 5.87 4.05
CA GLY A 35 4.72 5.92 4.20
C GLY A 35 3.99 5.65 2.89
N THR A 36 3.08 6.56 2.50
CA THR A 36 2.38 6.52 1.19
C THR A 36 3.25 6.82 -0.04
N GLY A 37 4.55 7.10 0.13
CA GLY A 37 5.47 7.40 -0.98
C GLY A 37 5.07 8.63 -1.82
N ALA A 38 4.29 9.54 -1.24
CA ALA A 38 3.71 10.66 -1.98
C ALA A 38 4.77 11.56 -2.63
N LEU A 39 5.90 11.79 -1.94
CA LEU A 39 6.98 12.61 -2.46
C LEU A 39 7.81 11.84 -3.50
N TYR A 40 8.24 10.61 -3.19
CA TYR A 40 8.85 9.69 -4.16
C TYR A 40 8.08 9.65 -5.48
N LEU A 41 6.76 9.39 -5.43
CA LEU A 41 5.90 9.31 -6.60
C LEU A 41 5.74 10.64 -7.34
N SER A 42 5.86 11.78 -6.65
CA SER A 42 5.79 13.09 -7.31
C SER A 42 7.10 13.43 -8.03
N LEU A 43 8.23 12.91 -7.54
CA LEU A 43 9.56 13.16 -8.11
C LEU A 43 9.97 12.15 -9.17
N MET A 44 9.48 10.91 -9.07
CA MET A 44 9.85 9.76 -9.92
C MET A 44 11.36 9.71 -10.25
N PRO A 45 12.22 9.71 -9.23
CA PRO A 45 13.66 9.79 -9.42
C PRO A 45 14.20 8.53 -10.14
N LYS A 46 15.24 8.70 -10.96
CA LYS A 46 15.90 7.57 -11.66
C LYS A 46 16.54 6.55 -10.71
N LYS A 47 17.04 7.01 -9.55
CA LYS A 47 17.63 6.19 -8.50
C LYS A 47 17.09 6.61 -7.15
N ALA A 48 16.53 5.67 -6.41
CA ALA A 48 15.98 5.89 -5.09
C ALA A 48 16.36 4.78 -4.11
N VAL A 49 16.59 5.16 -2.85
CA VAL A 49 16.63 4.26 -1.71
C VAL A 49 15.45 4.62 -0.81
N LEU A 50 14.53 3.68 -0.67
CA LEU A 50 13.29 3.86 0.06
C LEU A 50 13.31 2.97 1.31
N ASN A 51 12.94 3.54 2.45
CA ASN A 51 12.90 2.83 3.72
C ASN A 51 11.67 3.23 4.55
N ASP A 52 11.26 2.33 5.44
CA ASP A 52 10.24 2.55 6.46
C ASP A 52 10.43 1.48 7.53
N ASN A 53 10.00 1.77 8.77
CA ASN A 53 10.08 0.80 9.86
C ASN A 53 8.98 -0.28 9.73
N ASP A 54 7.87 0.03 9.06
CA ASP A 54 6.79 -0.94 8.84
C ASP A 54 7.17 -1.93 7.72
N THR A 55 7.64 -3.12 8.13
CA THR A 55 8.02 -4.20 7.20
C THR A 55 6.87 -4.65 6.28
N GLN A 56 5.62 -4.50 6.69
CA GLN A 56 4.48 -4.84 5.84
C GLN A 56 4.29 -3.79 4.75
N LEU A 57 4.41 -2.51 5.10
CA LEU A 57 4.41 -1.42 4.13
C LEU A 57 5.53 -1.59 3.10
N ILE A 58 6.75 -1.92 3.54
CA ILE A 58 7.86 -2.21 2.63
C ILE A 58 7.56 -3.41 1.73
N THR A 59 6.86 -4.43 2.22
CA THR A 59 6.45 -5.58 1.40
C THR A 59 5.40 -5.20 0.35
N ILE A 60 4.44 -4.32 0.69
CA ILE A 60 3.48 -3.74 -0.26
C ILE A 60 4.25 -3.00 -1.36
N TRP A 61 5.15 -2.09 -0.98
CA TRP A 61 5.94 -1.32 -1.94
C TRP A 61 6.80 -2.18 -2.85
N LYS A 62 7.46 -3.21 -2.30
CA LYS A 62 8.19 -4.19 -3.13
C LYS A 62 7.27 -4.89 -4.14
N SER A 63 6.07 -5.28 -3.71
CA SER A 63 5.10 -5.94 -4.60
C SER A 63 4.64 -4.98 -5.71
N VAL A 64 4.35 -3.73 -5.38
CA VAL A 64 3.94 -2.70 -6.35
C VAL A 64 5.06 -2.38 -7.34
N LEU A 65 6.30 -2.25 -6.87
CA LEU A 65 7.44 -1.83 -7.70
C LEU A 65 8.00 -2.97 -8.57
N TYR A 66 7.99 -4.20 -8.07
CA TYR A 66 8.67 -5.33 -8.72
C TYR A 66 7.73 -6.42 -9.26
N ASN A 67 6.46 -6.46 -8.82
CA ASN A 67 5.51 -7.47 -9.26
C ASN A 67 4.07 -6.90 -9.34
N LEU A 68 3.93 -5.79 -10.06
CA LEU A 68 2.67 -5.06 -10.18
C LEU A 68 1.50 -5.93 -10.67
N PRO A 69 1.64 -6.83 -11.68
CA PRO A 69 0.52 -7.66 -12.13
C PRO A 69 0.00 -8.61 -11.05
N ASP A 70 0.89 -9.27 -10.31
CA ASP A 70 0.49 -10.15 -9.19
C ASP A 70 -0.17 -9.35 -8.06
N PHE A 71 0.41 -8.20 -7.70
CA PHE A 71 -0.18 -7.31 -6.70
C PHE A 71 -1.58 -6.86 -7.10
N TYR A 72 -1.75 -6.40 -8.35
CA TYR A 72 -3.04 -5.96 -8.88
C TYR A 72 -4.06 -7.09 -8.89
N ASN A 73 -3.72 -8.25 -9.47
CA ASN A 73 -4.65 -9.38 -9.58
C ASN A 73 -5.12 -9.89 -8.22
N LYS A 74 -4.21 -9.95 -7.24
CA LYS A 74 -4.58 -10.31 -5.88
C LYS A 74 -5.46 -9.24 -5.26
N THR A 75 -5.09 -7.97 -5.33
CA THR A 75 -5.89 -6.85 -4.82
C THR A 75 -7.32 -6.88 -5.39
N LEU A 76 -7.44 -7.06 -6.71
CA LEU A 76 -8.72 -7.20 -7.40
C LEU A 76 -9.53 -8.42 -6.94
N ALA A 77 -8.89 -9.57 -6.70
CA ALA A 77 -9.56 -10.75 -6.18
C ALA A 77 -10.15 -10.53 -4.78
N PHE A 78 -9.45 -9.80 -3.90
CA PHE A 78 -9.96 -9.43 -2.58
C PHE A 78 -11.15 -8.46 -2.69
N GLU A 79 -11.04 -7.46 -3.57
CA GLU A 79 -12.14 -6.53 -3.87
C GLU A 79 -13.38 -7.27 -4.37
N ASN A 80 -13.22 -8.15 -5.36
CA ASN A 80 -14.31 -8.95 -5.91
C ASN A 80 -14.94 -9.84 -4.83
N PHE A 81 -14.15 -10.42 -3.92
CA PHE A 81 -14.70 -11.23 -2.84
C PHE A 81 -15.55 -10.43 -1.84
N ILE A 82 -15.17 -9.18 -1.55
CA ILE A 82 -15.94 -8.31 -0.65
C ILE A 82 -17.18 -7.77 -1.37
N TYR A 83 -17.01 -7.29 -2.60
CA TYR A 83 -18.02 -6.56 -3.37
C TYR A 83 -18.83 -7.42 -4.34
N GLN A 84 -18.68 -8.75 -4.31
CA GLN A 84 -19.64 -9.68 -4.95
C GLN A 84 -21.07 -9.47 -4.44
N TYR A 85 -21.22 -8.96 -3.21
CA TYR A 85 -22.51 -8.56 -2.66
C TYR A 85 -22.79 -7.08 -3.00
N PRO A 86 -24.00 -6.74 -3.47
CA PRO A 86 -24.35 -5.36 -3.79
C PRO A 86 -24.37 -4.49 -2.52
N LYS A 87 -24.31 -3.15 -2.69
CA LYS A 87 -24.41 -2.19 -1.56
C LYS A 87 -25.69 -2.36 -0.73
N SER A 88 -26.74 -2.91 -1.34
CA SER A 88 -27.80 -3.73 -0.75
C SER A 88 -27.54 -4.38 0.61
N GLN A 89 -26.46 -5.13 0.59
CA GLN A 89 -26.17 -6.28 1.43
C GLN A 89 -24.90 -5.99 2.25
N GLN A 90 -24.86 -4.81 2.89
CA GLN A 90 -23.70 -4.38 3.67
C GLN A 90 -23.34 -5.37 4.79
N LYS A 91 -24.33 -6.09 5.33
CA LYS A 91 -24.09 -7.13 6.35
C LYS A 91 -23.24 -8.27 5.79
N GLN A 92 -23.51 -8.71 4.56
CA GLN A 92 -22.75 -9.74 3.85
C GLN A 92 -21.34 -9.25 3.50
N GLN A 93 -21.21 -8.03 2.97
CA GLN A 93 -19.90 -7.40 2.72
C GLN A 93 -19.04 -7.35 4.00
N LYS A 94 -19.64 -6.94 5.12
CA LYS A 94 -18.97 -6.90 6.43
C LYS A 94 -18.54 -8.29 6.90
N THR A 95 -19.36 -9.32 6.66
CA THR A 95 -18.99 -10.71 6.97
C THR A 95 -17.85 -11.20 6.09
N ALA A 96 -17.88 -10.95 4.79
CA ALA A 96 -16.80 -11.28 3.86
C ALA A 96 -15.48 -10.63 4.30
N PHE A 97 -15.52 -9.34 4.62
CA PHE A 97 -14.38 -8.60 5.17
C PHE A 97 -13.84 -9.24 6.47
N LYS A 98 -14.71 -9.55 7.44
CA LYS A 98 -14.30 -10.20 8.69
C LYS A 98 -13.66 -11.57 8.46
N ASN A 99 -14.13 -12.33 7.48
CA ASN A 99 -13.56 -13.63 7.13
C ASN A 99 -12.14 -13.48 6.57
N LEU A 100 -11.92 -12.51 5.67
CA LEU A 100 -10.58 -12.16 5.19
C LEU A 100 -9.67 -11.72 6.32
N LEU A 101 -10.19 -10.93 7.28
CA LEU A 101 -9.40 -10.47 8.44
C LEU A 101 -8.99 -11.63 9.33
N LYS A 102 -9.89 -12.58 9.55
CA LYS A 102 -9.57 -13.81 10.28
C LYS A 102 -8.49 -14.63 9.58
N GLN A 103 -8.58 -14.80 8.26
CA GLN A 103 -7.57 -15.49 7.47
C GLN A 103 -6.20 -14.80 7.55
N TYR A 104 -6.18 -13.47 7.41
CA TYR A 104 -4.96 -12.67 7.59
C TYR A 104 -4.34 -12.87 8.98
N ASN A 105 -5.13 -12.76 10.05
CA ASN A 105 -4.63 -12.95 11.41
C ASN A 105 -4.11 -14.36 11.67
N LEU A 106 -4.72 -15.40 11.06
CA LEU A 106 -4.22 -16.78 11.10
C LEU A 106 -2.92 -16.96 10.30
N LEU A 107 -2.71 -16.15 9.27
CA LEU A 107 -1.45 -16.16 8.51
C LEU A 107 -0.34 -15.42 9.25
N LEU A 108 -0.65 -14.37 10.04
CA LEU A 108 0.33 -13.68 10.89
C LEU A 108 0.96 -14.58 11.95
N THR A 109 0.22 -15.56 12.46
CA THR A 109 0.73 -16.50 13.46
C THR A 109 1.64 -17.58 12.85
N LYS A 110 1.60 -17.78 11.54
CA LYS A 110 2.51 -18.68 10.81
C LYS A 110 3.71 -17.87 10.30
N LYS A 111 4.92 -18.33 10.62
CA LYS A 111 6.21 -17.62 10.41
C LYS A 111 6.54 -17.31 8.92
N GLU A 112 5.76 -17.79 7.96
CA GLU A 112 5.96 -17.57 6.53
C GLU A 112 5.16 -16.36 6.03
N LYS A 113 5.89 -15.32 5.63
CA LYS A 113 5.32 -14.06 5.11
C LYS A 113 5.20 -14.10 3.59
N LYS A 114 3.97 -14.03 3.08
CA LYS A 114 3.66 -13.90 1.63
C LYS A 114 2.79 -12.67 1.38
N ILE A 115 2.92 -12.12 0.17
CA ILE A 115 2.20 -10.98 -0.43
C ILE A 115 0.72 -10.90 -0.01
N ASN A 116 0.04 -12.05 0.13
CA ASN A 116 -1.35 -12.11 0.56
C ASN A 116 -1.59 -11.38 1.89
N GLN A 117 -0.66 -11.49 2.85
CA GLN A 117 -0.74 -10.78 4.14
C GLN A 117 -0.73 -9.26 3.94
N SER A 118 0.24 -8.78 3.16
CA SER A 118 0.42 -7.36 2.88
C SER A 118 -0.76 -6.75 2.11
N ILE A 119 -1.38 -7.52 1.21
CA ILE A 119 -2.59 -7.09 0.50
C ILE A 119 -3.78 -7.04 1.45
N THR A 120 -3.96 -8.02 2.32
CA THR A 120 -5.07 -7.92 3.28
C THR A 120 -4.89 -6.74 4.25
N PHE A 121 -3.65 -6.46 4.66
CA PHE A 121 -3.32 -5.27 5.46
C PHE A 121 -3.72 -3.95 4.77
N LEU A 122 -3.57 -3.84 3.45
CA LEU A 122 -4.00 -2.66 2.67
C LEU A 122 -5.50 -2.35 2.87
N TYR A 123 -6.33 -3.39 3.00
CA TYR A 123 -7.78 -3.25 3.17
C TYR A 123 -8.22 -3.04 4.62
N PHE A 124 -7.33 -3.25 5.59
CA PHE A 124 -7.67 -3.18 7.03
C PHE A 124 -7.25 -1.90 7.75
N LYS A 125 -6.48 -1.02 7.09
CA LYS A 125 -6.03 0.27 7.67
C LYS A 125 -6.77 1.48 7.11
#